data_AF-A0A409W358-F1
#
_entry.id   AF-A0A409W358-F1
#
_cell.length_a   1.000
_cell.length_b   1.000
_cell.length_c   1.000
_cell.angle_alpha   90.00
_cell.angle_beta   90.00
_cell.angle_gamma   90.00
#
_symmetry.space_group_name_H-M   'P 1'
#
loop_
_entity.id
_entity.type
_entity.pdbx_description
1 polymer ?
#
loop_
_entity_poly.entity_id
_entity_poly.type
_entity_poly.pdbx_seq_one_letter_code
_entity_poly.pdbx_strand_id
1 'polypeptide(L)'
;MAAATPDAGIQVYASFPRVASLSADLDLSADNWHWVHCLTIPPQALTALHWLSSKPFKWIRYAIGVVVGAEGDLYASLDRRDLVDYSAGPPSGPISLYFHTNEDERRRTFPVGPNIARTNVSSSDASSRRVHFRYNVAERDGHQCVLSGEEEEFCHAAHLLTHSKGDAYISTYSRRRSRDPSGGDVIDEIDSVKNGLLLNFFTHKGLGKHVAFLPTPNFAMDTSDVDPAAPAEERRYTAHLFEPTRQKYLGANGLASGTPLRMAHTTDWPPAILFDAVYASTVLH
;
A
#
# COMPACT_ATOMS: atom_id res chain seq x y z
N MET A 1 -24.98 -8.70 30.62
CA MET A 1 -23.79 -8.50 29.78
C MET A 1 -23.79 -9.60 28.74
N ALA A 2 -24.22 -9.31 27.51
CA ALA A 2 -24.04 -10.23 26.40
C ALA A 2 -22.56 -10.20 26.02
N ALA A 3 -21.93 -11.38 25.97
CA ALA A 3 -20.59 -11.52 25.42
C ALA A 3 -20.65 -11.08 23.95
N ALA A 4 -19.79 -10.15 23.56
CA ALA A 4 -19.62 -9.77 22.16
C ALA A 4 -19.17 -11.03 21.40
N THR A 5 -20.02 -11.53 20.51
CA THR A 5 -19.62 -12.52 19.52
C THR A 5 -18.42 -11.97 18.75
N PRO A 6 -17.35 -12.76 18.54
CA PRO A 6 -16.24 -12.32 17.70
C PRO A 6 -16.80 -11.99 16.32
N ASP A 7 -16.67 -10.73 15.93
CA ASP A 7 -17.24 -10.22 14.70
C ASP A 7 -16.67 -11.03 13.53
N ALA A 8 -17.57 -11.72 12.83
CA ALA A 8 -17.28 -12.78 11.89
C ALA A 8 -16.79 -12.20 10.55
N GLY A 9 -15.54 -11.71 10.52
CA GLY A 9 -14.92 -11.10 9.35
C GLY A 9 -14.28 -12.09 8.37
N ILE A 10 -13.73 -11.55 7.29
CA ILE A 10 -12.90 -12.29 6.34
C ILE A 10 -11.49 -12.38 6.92
N GLN A 11 -11.00 -13.60 7.14
CA GLN A 11 -9.64 -13.86 7.62
C GLN A 11 -8.75 -14.18 6.43
N VAL A 12 -7.62 -13.49 6.31
CA VAL A 12 -6.67 -13.72 5.20
C VAL A 12 -5.34 -14.19 5.77
N TYR A 13 -4.90 -15.34 5.27
CA TYR A 13 -3.67 -16.00 5.64
C TYR A 13 -2.67 -15.92 4.49
N ALA A 14 -1.39 -15.76 4.81
CA ALA A 14 -0.30 -15.88 3.86
C ALA A 14 0.85 -16.69 4.47
N SER A 15 1.69 -17.25 3.61
CA SER A 15 2.85 -18.03 4.05
C SER A 15 4.10 -17.16 4.13
N PHE A 16 4.85 -17.28 5.22
CA PHE A 16 6.10 -16.54 5.45
C PHE A 16 7.24 -17.47 5.85
N PRO A 17 8.50 -17.10 5.52
CA PRO A 17 9.66 -17.81 6.03
C PRO A 17 9.76 -17.64 7.55
N ARG A 18 10.10 -18.72 8.26
CA ARG A 18 10.36 -18.73 9.71
C ARG A 18 11.64 -17.96 10.04
N VAL A 19 12.64 -18.09 9.17
CA VAL A 19 13.91 -17.38 9.25
C VAL A 19 14.08 -16.57 7.98
N ALA A 20 14.19 -15.25 8.11
CA ALA A 20 14.51 -14.34 7.03
C ALA A 20 15.73 -13.50 7.42
N SER A 21 16.73 -13.45 6.53
CA SER A 21 17.83 -12.48 6.59
C SER A 21 17.62 -11.40 5.54
N LEU A 22 17.98 -10.16 5.88
CA LEU A 22 17.98 -9.02 4.95
C LEU A 22 19.01 -9.20 3.81
N SER A 23 20.08 -9.98 4.04
CA SER A 23 21.24 -10.08 3.14
C SER A 23 21.39 -11.40 2.40
N ALA A 24 20.59 -12.42 2.72
CA ALA A 24 20.67 -13.74 2.10
C ALA A 24 19.40 -14.07 1.30
N ASP A 25 19.56 -14.92 0.28
CA ASP A 25 18.44 -15.53 -0.43
C ASP A 25 17.52 -16.25 0.57
N LEU A 26 16.21 -16.16 0.32
CA LEU A 26 15.22 -16.84 1.15
C LEU A 26 15.32 -18.36 0.93
N ASP A 27 15.43 -19.11 2.02
CA ASP A 27 15.31 -20.57 1.97
C ASP A 27 13.87 -20.94 1.58
N LEU A 28 13.73 -21.57 0.41
CA LEU A 28 12.45 -21.96 -0.17
C LEU A 28 11.99 -23.36 0.27
N SER A 29 12.75 -24.03 1.14
CA SER A 29 12.35 -25.34 1.69
C SER A 29 10.96 -25.25 2.34
N ALA A 30 10.12 -26.26 2.11
CA ALA A 30 8.75 -26.25 2.62
C ALA A 30 8.69 -26.10 4.16
N ASP A 31 9.68 -26.65 4.87
CA ASP A 31 9.77 -26.61 6.33
C ASP A 31 10.07 -25.21 6.89
N ASN A 32 10.73 -24.35 6.09
CA ASN A 32 10.99 -22.96 6.46
C ASN A 32 9.74 -22.08 6.30
N TRP A 33 8.67 -22.52 5.64
CA TRP A 33 7.49 -21.68 5.39
C TRP A 33 6.31 -22.10 6.25
N HIS A 34 5.58 -21.12 6.78
CA HIS A 34 4.43 -21.38 7.63
C HIS A 34 3.33 -20.34 7.40
N TRP A 35 2.09 -20.78 7.60
CA TRP A 35 0.91 -19.94 7.44
C TRP A 35 0.71 -19.03 8.65
N VAL A 36 0.52 -17.75 8.36
CA VAL A 36 0.28 -16.70 9.34
C VAL A 36 -1.02 -16.01 8.98
N HIS A 37 -1.85 -15.77 9.99
CA HIS A 37 -3.01 -14.90 9.85
C HIS A 37 -2.54 -13.44 9.76
N CYS A 38 -2.85 -12.75 8.65
CA CYS A 38 -2.33 -11.41 8.37
C CYS A 38 -3.38 -10.32 8.51
N LEU A 39 -4.57 -10.54 7.95
CA LEU A 39 -5.61 -9.53 7.85
C LEU A 39 -6.93 -10.08 8.36
N THR A 40 -7.61 -9.28 9.19
CA THR A 40 -9.04 -9.43 9.48
C THR A 40 -9.77 -8.29 8.83
N ILE A 41 -10.62 -8.57 7.85
CA ILE A 41 -11.41 -7.54 7.17
C ILE A 41 -12.85 -7.64 7.68
N PRO A 42 -13.33 -6.64 8.45
CA PRO A 42 -14.71 -6.63 8.90
C PRO A 42 -15.64 -6.37 7.70
N PRO A 43 -16.82 -7.00 7.63
CA PRO A 43 -17.75 -6.80 6.52
C PRO A 43 -18.12 -5.32 6.30
N GLN A 44 -18.16 -4.54 7.38
CA GLN A 44 -18.46 -3.12 7.34
C GLN A 44 -17.38 -2.32 6.60
N ALA A 45 -16.11 -2.74 6.63
CA ALA A 45 -15.04 -2.08 5.88
C ALA A 45 -15.23 -2.20 4.37
N LEU A 46 -15.74 -3.35 3.89
CA LEU A 46 -16.08 -3.53 2.47
C LEU A 46 -17.23 -2.62 2.04
N THR A 47 -18.19 -2.36 2.92
CA THR A 47 -19.30 -1.43 2.63
C THR A 47 -18.91 0.05 2.74
N ALA A 48 -18.00 0.38 3.67
CA ALA A 48 -17.52 1.74 3.89
C ALA A 48 -16.73 2.29 2.68
N LEU A 49 -16.05 1.40 1.97
CA LEU A 49 -15.38 1.68 0.72
C LEU A 49 -16.34 1.32 -0.41
N HIS A 50 -17.31 2.20 -0.70
CA HIS A 50 -18.39 1.96 -1.66
C HIS A 50 -17.92 1.40 -3.03
N TRP A 51 -16.71 1.75 -3.46
CA TRP A 51 -16.08 1.26 -4.70
C TRP A 51 -15.57 -0.20 -4.58
N LEU A 52 -15.22 -0.69 -3.38
CA LEU A 52 -14.85 -2.09 -3.15
C LEU A 52 -16.00 -3.07 -3.36
N SER A 53 -17.24 -2.58 -3.32
CA SER A 53 -18.42 -3.44 -3.35
C SER A 53 -18.55 -4.24 -4.65
N SER A 54 -17.93 -3.80 -5.75
CA SER A 54 -18.04 -4.46 -7.06
C SER A 54 -17.11 -5.67 -7.21
N LYS A 55 -15.89 -5.61 -6.65
CA LYS A 55 -14.83 -6.62 -6.80
C LYS A 55 -14.00 -6.79 -5.51
N PRO A 56 -14.62 -7.18 -4.39
CA PRO A 56 -13.94 -7.24 -3.09
C PRO A 56 -12.75 -8.20 -3.09
N PHE A 57 -12.86 -9.35 -3.76
CA PHE A 57 -11.78 -10.34 -3.77
C PHE A 57 -10.54 -9.90 -4.56
N LYS A 58 -10.70 -9.12 -5.65
CA LYS A 58 -9.56 -8.50 -6.34
C LYS A 58 -8.80 -7.56 -5.41
N TRP A 59 -9.54 -6.74 -4.66
CA TRP A 59 -8.92 -5.86 -3.68
C TRP A 59 -8.26 -6.61 -2.53
N ILE A 60 -8.91 -7.65 -1.99
CA ILE A 60 -8.31 -8.47 -0.93
C ILE A 60 -7.01 -9.09 -1.43
N ARG A 61 -6.98 -9.59 -2.67
CA ARG A 61 -5.79 -10.15 -3.32
C ARG A 61 -4.67 -9.11 -3.38
N TYR A 62 -4.98 -7.89 -3.80
CA TYR A 62 -4.03 -6.78 -3.78
C TYR A 62 -3.54 -6.47 -2.36
N ALA A 63 -4.45 -6.29 -1.40
CA ALA A 63 -4.17 -5.88 -0.04
C ALA A 63 -3.23 -6.86 0.67
N ILE A 64 -3.46 -8.17 0.56
CA ILE A 64 -2.55 -9.18 1.13
C ILE A 64 -1.24 -9.25 0.34
N GLY A 65 -1.28 -9.10 -1.00
CA GLY A 65 -0.08 -9.13 -1.83
C GLY A 65 0.89 -8.00 -1.50
N VAL A 66 0.41 -6.78 -1.22
CA VAL A 66 1.27 -5.67 -0.80
C VAL A 66 1.84 -5.85 0.61
N VAL A 67 1.09 -6.51 1.51
CA VAL A 67 1.57 -6.90 2.85
C VAL A 67 2.70 -7.92 2.74
N VAL A 68 2.53 -8.96 1.92
CA VAL A 68 3.56 -9.97 1.65
C VAL A 68 4.74 -9.38 0.87
N GLY A 69 4.47 -8.44 -0.04
CA GLY A 69 5.42 -7.91 -1.00
C GLY A 69 5.60 -8.79 -2.22
N ALA A 70 4.57 -9.52 -2.60
CA ALA A 70 4.59 -10.51 -3.67
C ALA A 70 3.21 -10.62 -4.34
N GLU A 71 3.20 -11.01 -5.60
CA GLU A 71 2.01 -11.33 -6.35
C GLU A 71 1.59 -12.79 -6.12
N GLY A 72 0.30 -13.04 -6.16
CA GLY A 72 -0.25 -14.36 -5.84
C GLY A 72 -1.76 -14.40 -5.96
N ASP A 73 -2.33 -15.54 -5.62
CA ASP A 73 -3.76 -15.81 -5.78
C ASP A 73 -4.42 -16.22 -4.47
N LEU A 74 -5.70 -15.89 -4.34
CA LEU A 74 -6.52 -16.26 -3.18
C LEU A 74 -7.21 -17.59 -3.43
N TYR A 75 -7.13 -18.47 -2.44
CA TYR A 75 -7.85 -19.73 -2.41
C TYR A 75 -8.72 -19.81 -1.15
N ALA A 76 -9.89 -20.46 -1.25
CA ALA A 76 -10.74 -20.74 -0.10
C ALA A 76 -10.23 -21.93 0.75
N SER A 77 -9.24 -22.66 0.23
CA SER A 77 -8.62 -23.82 0.88
C SER A 77 -7.09 -23.69 0.93
N LEU A 78 -6.48 -24.33 1.92
CA LEU A 78 -5.02 -24.33 2.12
C LEU A 78 -4.25 -25.10 1.02
N ASP A 79 -4.92 -26.05 0.37
CA ASP A 79 -4.34 -27.00 -0.57
C ASP A 79 -4.43 -26.57 -2.04
N ARG A 80 -4.76 -25.28 -2.29
CA ARG A 80 -4.86 -24.67 -3.62
C ARG A 80 -5.91 -25.30 -4.55
N ARG A 81 -6.96 -25.89 -4.01
CA ARG A 81 -8.01 -26.52 -4.84
C ARG A 81 -9.09 -25.53 -5.25
N ASP A 82 -9.42 -24.61 -4.36
CA ASP A 82 -10.58 -23.73 -4.51
C ASP A 82 -10.15 -22.30 -4.79
N LEU A 83 -9.76 -22.01 -6.04
CA LEU A 83 -9.44 -20.64 -6.47
C LEU A 83 -10.68 -19.75 -6.28
N VAL A 84 -10.49 -18.60 -5.66
CA VAL A 84 -11.58 -17.64 -5.41
C VAL A 84 -12.06 -17.03 -6.73
N ASP A 85 -13.37 -16.98 -6.92
CA ASP A 85 -13.98 -16.20 -8.01
C ASP A 85 -13.86 -14.70 -7.72
N TYR A 86 -12.94 -14.04 -8.41
CA TYR A 86 -12.70 -12.60 -8.26
C TYR A 86 -13.85 -11.72 -8.76
N SER A 87 -14.83 -12.28 -9.48
CA SER A 87 -16.04 -11.58 -9.89
C SER A 87 -17.19 -11.69 -8.91
N ALA A 88 -17.07 -12.53 -7.88
CA ALA A 88 -18.10 -12.67 -6.86
C ALA A 88 -18.23 -11.41 -6.00
N GLY A 89 -19.46 -11.17 -5.54
CA GLY A 89 -19.76 -10.11 -4.56
C GLY A 89 -19.20 -10.41 -3.17
N PRO A 90 -19.42 -9.51 -2.19
CA PRO A 90 -18.94 -9.71 -0.83
C PRO A 90 -19.53 -10.99 -0.21
N PRO A 91 -18.76 -11.71 0.62
CA PRO A 91 -19.22 -12.94 1.23
C PRO A 91 -20.38 -12.67 2.22
N SER A 92 -21.33 -13.59 2.29
CA SER A 92 -22.49 -13.49 3.19
C SER A 92 -22.19 -13.89 4.65
N GLY A 93 -20.96 -14.34 4.94
CA GLY A 93 -20.54 -14.78 6.25
C GLY A 93 -19.02 -14.83 6.40
N PRO A 94 -18.51 -15.23 7.57
CA PRO A 94 -17.08 -15.40 7.81
C PRO A 94 -16.50 -16.44 6.86
N ILE A 95 -15.34 -16.11 6.30
CA ILE A 95 -14.58 -16.99 5.41
C ILE A 95 -13.09 -16.85 5.72
N SER A 96 -12.34 -17.92 5.46
CA SER A 96 -10.89 -17.92 5.50
C SER A 96 -10.35 -17.98 4.08
N LEU A 97 -9.40 -17.12 3.77
CA LEU A 97 -8.74 -17.03 2.48
C LEU A 97 -7.25 -17.27 2.65
N TYR A 98 -6.65 -17.99 1.71
CA TYR A 98 -5.24 -18.37 1.71
C TYR A 98 -4.58 -17.77 0.49
N PHE A 99 -3.64 -16.85 0.71
CA PHE A 99 -2.86 -16.20 -0.33
C PHE A 99 -1.63 -17.05 -0.67
N HIS A 100 -1.59 -17.52 -1.91
CA HIS A 100 -0.55 -18.39 -2.41
C HIS A 100 0.30 -17.68 -3.46
N THR A 101 1.61 -17.70 -3.25
CA THR A 101 2.62 -17.22 -4.19
C THR A 101 3.31 -18.39 -4.91
N ASN A 102 3.80 -18.16 -6.12
CA ASN A 102 4.71 -19.08 -6.80
C ASN A 102 6.15 -18.95 -6.25
N GLU A 103 7.08 -19.79 -6.69
CA GLU A 103 8.46 -19.76 -6.18
C GLU A 103 9.22 -18.47 -6.51
N ASP A 104 9.02 -17.90 -7.70
CA ASP A 104 9.68 -16.65 -8.11
C ASP A 104 9.23 -15.48 -7.22
N GLU A 105 7.94 -15.42 -6.92
CA GLU A 105 7.34 -14.44 -6.04
C GLU A 105 7.80 -14.64 -4.58
N ARG A 106 7.98 -15.88 -4.12
CA ARG A 106 8.57 -16.17 -2.80
C ARG A 106 9.99 -15.62 -2.66
N ARG A 107 10.80 -15.63 -3.72
CA ARG A 107 12.17 -15.08 -3.68
C ARG A 107 12.16 -13.55 -3.54
N ARG A 108 11.10 -12.90 -4.05
CA ARG A 108 10.92 -11.43 -4.01
C ARG A 108 10.23 -10.94 -2.74
N THR A 109 9.57 -11.84 -2.00
CA THR A 109 8.87 -11.53 -0.76
C THR A 109 9.71 -10.67 0.18
N PHE A 110 9.18 -9.49 0.50
CA PHE A 110 9.74 -8.58 1.49
C PHE A 110 8.59 -8.01 2.31
N PRO A 111 8.13 -8.71 3.37
CA PRO A 111 6.91 -8.35 4.06
C PRO A 111 6.98 -6.98 4.73
N VAL A 112 5.90 -6.24 4.67
CA VAL A 112 5.75 -4.96 5.37
C VAL A 112 5.19 -5.25 6.77
N GLY A 113 5.93 -4.81 7.80
CA GLY A 113 5.46 -4.88 9.17
C GLY A 113 4.44 -3.77 9.50
N PRO A 114 3.55 -3.99 10.49
CA PRO A 114 2.49 -3.04 10.87
C PRO A 114 3.01 -1.68 11.39
N ASN A 115 4.30 -1.60 11.71
CA ASN A 115 4.96 -0.39 12.21
C ASN A 115 5.82 0.32 11.16
N ILE A 116 5.65 0.05 9.85
CA ILE A 116 6.48 0.70 8.82
C ILE A 116 6.25 2.22 8.77
N ALA A 117 5.00 2.68 8.96
CA ALA A 117 4.67 4.11 9.03
C ALA A 117 4.84 4.70 10.45
N ARG A 118 4.98 3.86 11.49
CA ARG A 118 5.09 4.31 12.89
C ARG A 118 6.53 4.60 13.27
N THR A 119 7.02 5.72 12.77
CA THR A 119 8.09 6.44 13.46
C THR A 119 7.76 7.92 13.41
N ASN A 120 7.28 8.44 14.54
CA ASN A 120 7.23 9.87 14.80
C ASN A 120 8.68 10.38 14.86
N VAL A 121 9.39 10.49 13.74
CA VAL A 121 10.66 11.20 13.71
C VAL A 121 10.33 12.67 13.48
N SER A 122 9.88 13.31 14.56
CA SER A 122 10.14 14.73 14.79
C SER A 122 11.62 14.87 15.17
N SER A 123 12.54 14.60 14.26
CA SER A 123 13.87 15.19 14.39
C SER A 123 13.72 16.60 13.85
N SER A 124 13.68 17.55 14.76
CA SER A 124 13.60 19.00 14.55
C SER A 124 14.84 19.60 13.87
N ASP A 125 15.79 18.77 13.43
CA ASP A 125 17.02 19.25 12.81
C ASP A 125 16.86 19.28 11.29
N ALA A 126 16.83 20.50 10.76
CA ALA A 126 16.93 20.78 9.34
C ALA A 126 18.34 20.45 8.86
N SER A 127 18.61 19.18 8.54
CA SER A 127 19.78 18.85 7.73
C SER A 127 19.60 19.46 6.34
N SER A 128 20.70 19.87 5.71
CA SER A 128 20.68 20.37 4.33
C SER A 128 20.00 19.39 3.36
N ARG A 129 20.18 18.07 3.58
CA ARG A 129 19.54 17.01 2.79
C ARG A 129 18.01 17.09 2.84
N ARG A 130 17.41 17.35 4.00
CA ARG A 130 15.95 17.45 4.15
C ARG A 130 15.36 18.70 3.49
N VAL A 131 16.08 19.82 3.55
CA VAL A 131 15.68 21.05 2.87
C VAL A 131 15.64 20.82 1.35
N HIS A 132 16.67 20.16 0.81
CA HIS A 132 16.71 19.81 -0.61
C HIS A 132 15.61 18.80 -0.98
N PHE A 133 15.34 17.78 -0.15
CA PHE A 133 14.25 16.85 -0.39
C PHE A 133 12.90 17.56 -0.55
N ARG A 134 12.54 18.44 0.40
CA ARG A 134 11.28 19.18 0.33
C ARG A 134 11.19 20.00 -0.96
N TYR A 135 12.23 20.79 -1.23
CA TYR A 135 12.27 21.67 -2.39
C TYR A 135 12.14 20.88 -3.69
N ASN A 136 12.91 19.80 -3.86
CA ASN A 136 12.90 19.00 -5.08
C ASN A 136 11.57 18.25 -5.28
N VAL A 137 10.94 17.78 -4.21
CA VAL A 137 9.59 17.18 -4.28
C VAL A 137 8.56 18.23 -4.67
N ALA A 138 8.63 19.44 -4.12
CA ALA A 138 7.73 20.54 -4.48
C ALA A 138 7.89 20.96 -5.94
N GLU A 139 9.12 21.13 -6.43
CA GLU A 139 9.41 21.42 -7.83
C GLU A 139 8.82 20.36 -8.76
N ARG A 140 9.06 19.07 -8.48
CA ARG A 140 8.49 17.95 -9.26
C ARG A 140 6.96 18.01 -9.28
N ASP A 141 6.36 18.29 -8.13
CA ASP A 141 4.90 18.29 -7.97
C ASP A 141 4.25 19.63 -8.40
N GLY A 142 5.03 20.58 -8.93
CA GLY A 142 4.54 21.87 -9.42
C GLY A 142 4.10 22.82 -8.32
N HIS A 143 4.75 22.78 -7.15
CA HIS A 143 4.48 23.61 -5.96
C HIS A 143 3.04 23.53 -5.45
N GLN A 144 2.39 22.38 -5.68
CA GLN A 144 1.00 22.15 -5.28
C GLN A 144 0.81 20.74 -4.73
N CYS A 145 -0.11 20.59 -3.78
CA CYS A 145 -0.50 19.28 -3.27
C CYS A 145 -0.95 18.38 -4.43
N VAL A 146 -0.37 17.18 -4.53
CA VAL A 146 -0.76 16.22 -5.57
C VAL A 146 -2.17 15.67 -5.40
N LEU A 147 -2.76 15.78 -4.20
CA LEU A 147 -4.13 15.34 -3.93
C LEU A 147 -5.13 16.51 -3.98
N SER A 148 -4.87 17.59 -3.24
CA SER A 148 -5.85 18.69 -3.07
C SER A 148 -5.64 19.89 -3.98
N GLY A 149 -4.50 19.99 -4.64
CA GLY A 149 -4.14 21.19 -5.42
C GLY A 149 -3.84 22.43 -4.56
N GLU A 150 -3.82 22.31 -3.23
CA GLU A 150 -3.44 23.40 -2.32
C GLU A 150 -2.01 23.86 -2.58
N GLU A 151 -1.74 25.13 -2.30
CA GLU A 151 -0.43 25.75 -2.49
C GLU A 151 0.64 25.15 -1.56
N GLU A 152 1.91 25.23 -1.98
CA GLU A 152 3.05 24.64 -1.27
C GLU A 152 3.13 25.05 0.22
N GLU A 153 2.72 26.27 0.56
CA GLU A 153 2.76 26.77 1.94
C GLU A 153 1.90 25.96 2.92
N PHE A 154 0.86 25.28 2.43
CA PHE A 154 0.01 24.38 3.22
C PHE A 154 0.45 22.90 3.15
N CYS A 155 1.53 22.63 2.42
CA CYS A 155 2.00 21.29 2.10
C CYS A 155 3.28 20.92 2.82
N HIS A 156 3.47 19.62 3.00
CA HIS A 156 4.68 18.97 3.46
C HIS A 156 5.14 17.94 2.42
N ALA A 157 6.44 17.83 2.20
CA ALA A 157 7.00 16.68 1.48
C ALA A 157 6.95 15.46 2.41
N ALA A 158 6.06 14.54 2.10
CA ALA A 158 5.84 13.31 2.85
C ALA A 158 6.62 12.16 2.21
N HIS A 159 7.47 11.50 3.00
CA HIS A 159 8.09 10.25 2.54
C HIS A 159 7.07 9.10 2.51
N LEU A 160 7.07 8.30 1.45
CA LEU A 160 6.24 7.09 1.34
C LEU A 160 6.81 5.95 2.20
N LEU A 161 8.12 5.71 2.12
CA LEU A 161 8.86 4.98 3.14
C LEU A 161 9.49 5.96 4.12
N THR A 162 9.13 5.85 5.39
CA THR A 162 9.54 6.81 6.43
C THR A 162 11.05 7.01 6.46
N HIS A 163 11.48 8.27 6.52
CA HIS A 163 12.90 8.68 6.61
C HIS A 163 13.70 7.88 7.66
N SER A 164 13.08 7.49 8.76
CA SER A 164 13.71 6.73 9.85
C SER A 164 14.30 5.36 9.46
N LYS A 165 13.87 4.80 8.32
CA LYS A 165 14.33 3.50 7.83
C LYS A 165 15.72 3.57 7.22
N GLY A 166 16.11 4.72 6.70
CA GLY A 166 17.42 4.97 6.10
C GLY A 166 17.65 4.28 4.75
N ASP A 167 18.77 4.64 4.12
CA ASP A 167 19.17 4.26 2.77
C ASP A 167 19.25 2.75 2.56
N ALA A 168 19.87 2.03 3.51
CA ALA A 168 20.00 0.57 3.43
C ALA A 168 18.64 -0.14 3.35
N TYR A 169 17.63 0.36 4.07
CA TYR A 169 16.30 -0.24 4.06
C TYR A 169 15.58 0.01 2.74
N ILE A 170 15.54 1.26 2.25
CA ILE A 170 14.84 1.58 0.99
C ILE A 170 15.50 0.91 -0.21
N SER A 171 16.84 0.82 -0.24
CA SER A 171 17.55 0.09 -1.29
C SER A 171 17.20 -1.40 -1.26
N THR A 172 17.20 -2.05 -0.08
CA THR A 172 16.82 -3.46 0.04
C THR A 172 15.35 -3.70 -0.32
N TYR A 173 14.45 -2.85 0.18
CA TYR A 173 13.01 -2.92 -0.09
C TYR A 173 12.74 -2.81 -1.59
N SER A 174 13.29 -1.77 -2.24
CA SER A 174 13.05 -1.49 -3.65
C SER A 174 13.65 -2.56 -4.56
N ARG A 175 14.88 -3.03 -4.28
CA ARG A 175 15.51 -4.11 -5.06
C ARG A 175 14.73 -5.42 -4.99
N ARG A 176 14.27 -5.83 -3.80
CA ARG A 176 13.54 -7.09 -3.65
C ARG A 176 12.14 -7.05 -4.28
N ARG A 177 11.46 -5.91 -4.22
CA ARG A 177 10.11 -5.76 -4.78
C ARG A 177 10.08 -5.25 -6.23
N SER A 178 11.22 -4.85 -6.80
CA SER A 178 11.33 -4.37 -8.18
C SER A 178 10.83 -5.42 -9.17
N ARG A 179 10.00 -4.98 -10.11
CA ARG A 179 9.61 -5.78 -11.29
C ARG A 179 10.08 -5.15 -12.59
N ASP A 180 10.60 -3.93 -12.52
CA ASP A 180 11.19 -3.24 -13.65
C ASP A 180 12.58 -3.82 -13.99
N PRO A 181 12.76 -4.46 -15.17
CA PRO A 181 14.06 -4.99 -15.59
C PRO A 181 15.09 -3.90 -15.84
N SER A 182 14.66 -2.64 -16.06
CA SER A 182 15.56 -1.49 -16.19
C SER A 182 16.01 -0.92 -14.85
N GLY A 183 15.41 -1.38 -13.74
CA GLY A 183 15.72 -0.92 -12.39
C GLY A 183 15.14 0.45 -12.03
N GLY A 184 14.16 0.96 -12.78
CA GLY A 184 13.52 2.26 -12.51
C GLY A 184 12.81 2.34 -11.15
N ASP A 185 12.41 1.20 -10.59
CA ASP A 185 11.83 1.04 -9.25
C ASP A 185 12.86 1.14 -8.12
N VAL A 186 14.15 0.95 -8.41
CA VAL A 186 15.21 0.88 -7.39
C VAL A 186 15.55 2.27 -6.89
N ILE A 187 15.56 2.44 -5.57
CA ILE A 187 15.85 3.69 -4.88
C ILE A 187 16.89 3.44 -3.81
N ASP A 188 18.04 4.08 -3.95
CA ASP A 188 19.18 3.87 -3.04
C ASP A 188 19.23 4.84 -1.86
N GLU A 189 18.55 5.99 -1.95
CA GLU A 189 18.57 7.02 -0.90
C GLU A 189 17.16 7.29 -0.35
N ILE A 190 17.05 7.39 0.97
CA ILE A 190 15.78 7.62 1.66
C ILE A 190 15.20 9.01 1.36
N ASP A 191 16.07 9.99 1.09
CA ASP A 191 15.75 11.35 0.68
C ASP A 191 15.68 11.51 -0.85
N SER A 192 15.57 10.41 -1.60
CA SER A 192 15.29 10.48 -3.03
C SER A 192 13.93 11.14 -3.28
N VAL A 193 13.85 12.02 -4.29
CA VAL A 193 12.59 12.64 -4.73
C VAL A 193 11.52 11.58 -5.04
N LYS A 194 11.94 10.43 -5.60
CA LYS A 194 11.08 9.27 -5.86
C LYS A 194 10.43 8.68 -4.60
N ASN A 195 10.95 8.96 -3.40
CA ASN A 195 10.34 8.52 -2.14
C ASN A 195 9.39 9.57 -1.53
N GLY A 196 9.15 10.70 -2.20
CA GLY A 196 8.35 11.80 -1.66
C GLY A 196 7.09 12.11 -2.45
N LEU A 197 6.08 12.68 -1.77
CA LEU A 197 4.93 13.39 -2.36
C LEU A 197 4.72 14.71 -1.63
N LEU A 198 4.33 15.76 -2.35
CA LEU A 198 3.87 17.00 -1.73
C LEU A 198 2.39 16.88 -1.34
N LEU A 199 2.13 16.79 -0.03
CA LEU A 199 0.80 16.55 0.53
C LEU A 199 0.42 17.65 1.52
N ASN A 200 -0.86 18.03 1.56
CA ASN A 200 -1.36 18.92 2.62
C ASN A 200 -1.13 18.29 4.01
N PHE A 201 -1.06 19.15 5.03
CA PHE A 201 -0.76 18.76 6.41
C PHE A 201 -1.62 17.59 6.93
N PHE A 202 -2.92 17.61 6.64
CA PHE A 202 -3.84 16.59 7.15
C PHE A 202 -3.60 15.24 6.46
N THR A 203 -3.48 15.22 5.14
CA THR A 203 -3.20 13.99 4.39
C THR A 203 -1.88 13.38 4.78
N HIS A 204 -0.82 14.19 4.92
CA HIS A 204 0.46 13.70 5.42
C HIS A 204 0.31 13.04 6.80
N LYS A 205 -0.41 13.68 7.74
CA LYS A 205 -0.64 13.12 9.08
C LYS A 205 -1.46 11.81 9.09
N GLY A 206 -2.30 11.60 8.08
CA GLY A 206 -3.11 10.39 7.93
C GLY A 206 -2.45 9.28 7.11
N LEU A 207 -1.35 9.57 6.41
CA LEU A 207 -0.73 8.66 5.45
C LEU A 207 -0.23 7.38 6.13
N GLY A 208 -0.56 6.22 5.55
CA GLY A 208 -0.13 4.92 6.07
C GLY A 208 -0.94 4.41 7.27
N LYS A 209 -2.01 5.13 7.64
CA LYS A 209 -2.87 4.82 8.80
C LYS A 209 -4.36 5.00 8.50
N HIS A 210 -4.73 6.15 7.99
CA HIS A 210 -6.11 6.49 7.62
C HIS A 210 -6.24 6.66 6.11
N VAL A 211 -5.17 7.11 5.46
CA VAL A 211 -5.11 7.37 4.01
C VAL A 211 -4.00 6.54 3.38
N ALA A 212 -4.30 5.91 2.26
CA ALA A 212 -3.33 5.35 1.32
C ALA A 212 -3.74 5.68 -0.10
N PHE A 213 -2.85 5.44 -1.05
CA PHE A 213 -3.15 5.60 -2.48
C PHE A 213 -3.02 4.25 -3.17
N LEU A 214 -4.08 3.83 -3.87
CA LEU A 214 -4.08 2.60 -4.64
C LEU A 214 -3.52 2.88 -6.05
N PRO A 215 -2.35 2.33 -6.43
CA PRO A 215 -1.94 2.26 -7.82
C PRO A 215 -2.87 1.33 -8.62
N THR A 216 -3.31 1.78 -9.78
CA THR A 216 -3.94 0.95 -10.82
C THR A 216 -3.42 1.33 -12.22
N PRO A 217 -3.38 0.40 -13.18
CA PRO A 217 -3.56 -1.04 -12.98
C PRO A 217 -2.44 -1.61 -12.09
N ASN A 218 -2.76 -2.68 -11.39
CA ASN A 218 -1.83 -3.48 -10.60
C ASN A 218 -2.08 -4.97 -10.88
N PHE A 219 -1.33 -5.87 -10.24
CA PHE A 219 -1.42 -7.31 -10.51
C PHE A 219 -2.79 -7.95 -10.25
N ALA A 220 -3.67 -7.27 -9.50
CA ALA A 220 -4.98 -7.78 -9.11
C ALA A 220 -6.16 -6.99 -9.67
N MET A 221 -5.98 -5.71 -9.98
CA MET A 221 -7.05 -4.79 -10.36
C MET A 221 -6.63 -3.90 -11.52
N ASP A 222 -7.57 -3.68 -12.42
CA ASP A 222 -7.51 -2.65 -13.45
C ASP A 222 -8.09 -1.34 -12.90
N THR A 223 -7.83 -0.22 -13.57
CA THR A 223 -8.35 1.09 -13.11
C THR A 223 -9.87 1.16 -13.16
N SER A 224 -10.49 0.46 -14.11
CA SER A 224 -11.95 0.35 -14.23
C SER A 224 -12.62 -0.44 -13.09
N ASP A 225 -11.87 -1.26 -12.34
CA ASP A 225 -12.39 -1.92 -11.14
C ASP A 225 -12.62 -0.92 -9.98
N VAL A 226 -11.92 0.22 -10.00
CA VAL A 226 -11.99 1.27 -8.96
C VAL A 226 -12.85 2.45 -9.41
N ASP A 227 -12.66 2.91 -10.65
CA ASP A 227 -13.45 3.96 -11.28
C ASP A 227 -13.98 3.46 -12.63
N PRO A 228 -15.24 2.99 -12.70
CA PRO A 228 -15.82 2.45 -13.93
C PRO A 228 -15.88 3.44 -15.10
N ALA A 229 -15.69 4.74 -14.85
CA ALA A 229 -15.64 5.75 -15.91
C ALA A 229 -14.25 5.89 -16.53
N ALA A 230 -13.22 5.29 -15.95
CA ALA A 230 -11.84 5.36 -16.41
C ALA A 230 -11.43 4.15 -17.28
N PRO A 231 -10.55 4.33 -18.28
CA PRO A 231 -9.97 3.22 -19.04
C PRO A 231 -9.26 2.21 -18.14
N ALA A 232 -9.38 0.92 -18.44
CA ALA A 232 -8.84 -0.16 -17.60
C ALA A 232 -7.31 -0.06 -17.40
N GLU A 233 -6.61 0.35 -18.45
CA GLU A 233 -5.15 0.48 -18.52
C GLU A 233 -4.62 1.88 -18.13
N GLU A 234 -5.49 2.81 -17.73
CA GLU A 234 -5.05 4.14 -17.29
C GLU A 234 -4.21 4.03 -16.02
N ARG A 235 -2.94 4.47 -16.06
CA ARG A 235 -2.12 4.55 -14.85
C ARG A 235 -2.66 5.63 -13.91
N ARG A 236 -3.04 5.25 -12.70
CA ARG A 236 -3.69 6.10 -11.72
C ARG A 236 -3.28 5.75 -10.30
N TYR A 237 -3.34 6.75 -9.41
CA TYR A 237 -3.15 6.57 -7.97
C TYR A 237 -4.35 7.16 -7.25
N THR A 238 -5.19 6.31 -6.66
CA THR A 238 -6.49 6.71 -6.13
C THR A 238 -6.45 6.79 -4.61
N ALA A 239 -6.82 7.93 -4.03
CA ALA A 239 -6.82 8.14 -2.59
C ALA A 239 -7.95 7.37 -1.89
N HIS A 240 -7.59 6.54 -0.92
CA HIS A 240 -8.51 5.75 -0.12
C HIS A 240 -8.49 6.21 1.33
N LEU A 241 -9.66 6.50 1.88
CA LEU A 241 -9.86 6.78 3.29
C LEU A 241 -10.51 5.57 3.96
N PHE A 242 -9.76 4.92 4.85
CA PHE A 242 -10.18 3.69 5.52
C PHE A 242 -11.10 3.94 6.73
N GLU A 243 -11.15 5.18 7.22
CA GLU A 243 -12.03 5.59 8.31
C GLU A 243 -12.91 6.76 7.83
N PRO A 244 -14.11 6.49 7.27
CA PRO A 244 -14.96 7.52 6.64
C PRO A 244 -15.31 8.69 7.56
N THR A 245 -15.37 8.45 8.87
CA THR A 245 -15.64 9.50 9.88
C THR A 245 -14.51 10.52 10.01
N ARG A 246 -13.35 10.29 9.35
CA ARG A 246 -12.17 11.16 9.41
C ARG A 246 -11.84 11.84 8.08
N GLN A 247 -12.87 12.28 7.36
CA GLN A 247 -12.76 12.96 6.06
C GLN A 247 -11.74 14.11 6.01
N LYS A 248 -11.48 14.79 7.13
CA LYS A 248 -10.44 15.82 7.26
C LYS A 248 -9.04 15.37 6.79
N TYR A 249 -8.73 14.07 6.81
CA TYR A 249 -7.45 13.56 6.31
C TYR A 249 -7.32 13.61 4.79
N LEU A 250 -8.40 13.88 4.05
CA LEU A 250 -8.36 14.16 2.61
C LEU A 250 -8.31 15.67 2.29
N GLY A 251 -7.88 16.49 3.26
CA GLY A 251 -7.71 17.94 3.11
C GLY A 251 -8.87 18.76 3.70
N ALA A 252 -8.68 20.07 3.81
CA ALA A 252 -9.63 20.99 4.45
C ALA A 252 -10.99 21.04 3.74
N ASN A 253 -10.98 20.87 2.41
CA ASN A 253 -12.17 20.83 1.58
C ASN A 253 -12.92 19.48 1.62
N GLY A 254 -12.39 18.50 2.36
CA GLY A 254 -13.04 17.19 2.53
C GLY A 254 -13.21 16.44 1.21
N LEU A 255 -12.12 16.25 0.45
CA LEU A 255 -12.17 15.46 -0.79
C LEU A 255 -12.76 14.08 -0.54
N ALA A 256 -13.39 13.53 -1.57
CA ALA A 256 -13.96 12.19 -1.49
C ALA A 256 -12.86 11.12 -1.56
N SER A 257 -13.05 10.01 -0.85
CA SER A 257 -12.33 8.77 -1.16
C SER A 257 -12.64 8.39 -2.61
N GLY A 258 -11.63 7.98 -3.36
CA GLY A 258 -11.73 7.79 -4.82
C GLY A 258 -11.13 8.95 -5.63
N THR A 259 -10.72 10.04 -4.98
CA THR A 259 -10.06 11.16 -5.69
C THR A 259 -8.67 10.71 -6.19
N PRO A 260 -8.35 10.88 -7.48
CA PRO A 260 -7.03 10.54 -7.99
C PRO A 260 -5.98 11.60 -7.65
N LEU A 261 -4.73 11.15 -7.50
CA LEU A 261 -3.59 12.04 -7.44
C LEU A 261 -3.30 12.64 -8.83
N ARG A 262 -2.93 13.92 -8.83
CA ARG A 262 -2.25 14.54 -9.97
C ARG A 262 -0.81 14.01 -10.02
N MET A 263 -0.50 13.29 -11.09
CA MET A 263 0.85 12.76 -11.33
C MET A 263 1.74 13.81 -11.98
N ALA A 264 3.00 13.87 -11.57
CA ALA A 264 4.03 14.53 -12.36
C ALA A 264 4.44 13.59 -13.51
N HIS A 265 4.45 14.09 -14.75
CA HIS A 265 4.88 13.32 -15.92
C HIS A 265 6.42 13.31 -16.03
N THR A 266 7.09 12.86 -14.96
CA THR A 266 8.55 12.82 -14.87
C THR A 266 9.04 11.42 -14.48
N THR A 267 10.32 11.15 -14.72
CA THR A 267 10.97 9.91 -14.27
C THR A 267 11.17 9.84 -12.76
N ASP A 268 10.97 10.95 -12.04
CA ASP A 268 11.12 11.07 -10.59
C ASP A 268 9.82 10.90 -9.82
N TRP A 269 8.73 10.55 -10.51
CA TRP A 269 7.50 10.12 -9.86
C TRP A 269 7.75 8.83 -9.05
N PRO A 270 7.15 8.69 -7.85
CA PRO A 270 7.37 7.50 -7.06
C PRO A 270 6.96 6.20 -7.78
N PRO A 271 7.76 5.13 -7.71
CA PRO A 271 7.39 3.85 -8.26
C PRO A 271 6.24 3.22 -7.45
N ALA A 272 5.42 2.39 -8.10
CA ALA A 272 4.23 1.79 -7.49
C ALA A 272 4.54 1.04 -6.18
N ILE A 273 5.70 0.38 -6.12
CA ILE A 273 6.14 -0.39 -4.94
C ILE A 273 6.26 0.45 -3.66
N LEU A 274 6.43 1.77 -3.73
CA LEU A 274 6.42 2.62 -2.54
C LEU A 274 5.00 2.92 -2.04
N PHE A 275 4.04 3.03 -2.96
CA PHE A 275 2.63 3.13 -2.60
C PHE A 275 2.14 1.84 -1.96
N ASP A 276 2.61 0.68 -2.44
CA ASP A 276 2.34 -0.63 -1.82
C ASP A 276 2.76 -0.65 -0.34
N ALA A 277 3.88 -0.03 0.02
CA ALA A 277 4.35 0.04 1.41
C ALA A 277 3.35 0.80 2.30
N VAL A 278 2.89 1.97 1.82
CA VAL A 278 1.91 2.80 2.52
C VAL A 278 0.57 2.09 2.61
N TYR A 279 0.14 1.43 1.53
CA TYR A 279 -1.11 0.69 1.47
C TYR A 279 -1.09 -0.50 2.44
N ALA A 280 0.00 -1.28 2.43
CA ALA A 280 0.23 -2.38 3.38
C ALA A 280 0.19 -1.90 4.83
N SER A 281 0.84 -0.77 5.14
CA SER A 281 0.79 -0.17 6.48
C SER A 281 -0.63 0.18 6.92
N THR A 282 -1.46 0.65 5.99
CA THR A 282 -2.82 1.11 6.27
C THR A 282 -3.78 -0.06 6.49
N VAL A 283 -3.68 -1.13 5.69
CA VAL A 283 -4.56 -2.32 5.86
C VAL A 283 -4.20 -3.17 7.08
N LEU A 284 -2.99 -3.02 7.62
CA LEU A 284 -2.53 -3.67 8.84
C LEU A 284 -2.89 -2.88 10.13
N HIS A 285 -3.35 -1.64 10.01
CA HIS A 285 -3.63 -0.74 11.14
C HIS A 285 -5.06 -0.90 11.67
#